data_AF-A0A7J4T5E3-F1
#
_entry.id   AF-A0A7J4T5E3-F1
#
_cell.length_a   1.000
_cell.length_b   1.000
_cell.length_c   1.000
_cell.angle_alpha   90.00
_cell.angle_beta   90.00
_cell.angle_gamma   90.00
#
_symmetry.space_group_name_H-M   'P 1'
#
loop_
_entity.id
_entity.type
_entity.pdbx_description
1 polymer ?
#
loop_
_entity_poly.entity_id
_entity_poly.type
_entity_poly.pdbx_seq_one_letter_code
_entity_poly.pdbx_strand_id
1 'polypeptide(L)'
;LNVDETLSQKEQEIAELKDKSSHKGIHFENDAVDALQDIADVLGDRIEHTGGSGEGASRSKVGDIVIVIQHQGVPEMRIAIEAKAGSISRKKLIEQVRNGVTNRNAVRGIGLMDRKYMGKTQHVLGQEGENYIIGVDWAEDDFLALEVTYRMLRSIMIAEALRMNGTDTIDVDAIQKRLEQAKTDLGMIQSMKVQTTSAIGTLESVRSNMDVMEKKVRGQLSEAEYLLRDDEGDEE
;
A
#
# COMPACT_ATOMS: atom_id res chain seq x y z
N LEU A 1 -0.90 -32.99 -10.15
CA LEU A 1 -0.66 -31.58 -9.79
C LEU A 1 -0.29 -31.59 -8.31
N ASN A 2 0.96 -31.30 -7.97
CA ASN A 2 1.45 -31.40 -6.60
C ASN A 2 1.07 -30.12 -5.84
N VAL A 3 -0.21 -30.04 -5.49
CA VAL A 3 -0.86 -28.86 -4.93
C VAL A 3 -0.21 -28.49 -3.58
N ASP A 4 0.15 -29.47 -2.77
CA ASP A 4 0.79 -29.26 -1.47
C ASP A 4 2.20 -28.65 -1.57
N GLU A 5 3.00 -29.09 -2.55
CA GLU A 5 4.32 -28.50 -2.82
C GLU A 5 4.21 -27.05 -3.27
N THR A 6 3.24 -26.75 -4.12
CA THR A 6 3.01 -25.40 -4.64
C THR A 6 2.48 -24.45 -3.54
N LEU A 7 1.70 -24.98 -2.59
CA LEU A 7 1.20 -24.24 -1.44
C LEU A 7 2.26 -24.02 -0.36
N SER A 8 3.10 -25.01 -0.10
CA SER A 8 4.23 -24.87 0.83
C SER A 8 5.24 -23.83 0.34
N GLN A 9 5.51 -23.79 -0.98
CA GLN A 9 6.31 -22.74 -1.60
C GLN A 9 5.68 -21.35 -1.41
N LYS A 10 4.36 -21.23 -1.55
CA LYS A 10 3.65 -19.96 -1.31
C LYS A 10 3.61 -19.56 0.17
N GLU A 11 3.45 -20.50 1.09
CA GLU A 11 3.51 -20.24 2.53
C GLU A 11 4.92 -19.77 2.93
N GLN A 12 5.98 -20.34 2.35
CA GLN A 12 7.35 -19.87 2.50
C GLN A 12 7.56 -18.49 1.87
N GLU A 13 7.03 -18.24 0.67
CA GLU A 13 7.14 -16.93 0.01
C GLU A 13 6.41 -15.84 0.82
N ILE A 14 5.24 -16.15 1.38
CA ILE A 14 4.50 -15.26 2.30
C ILE A 14 5.28 -15.05 3.61
N ALA A 15 5.93 -16.08 4.15
CA ALA A 15 6.74 -15.98 5.36
C ALA A 15 8.03 -15.15 5.12
N GLU A 16 8.69 -15.34 3.99
CA GLU A 16 9.86 -14.56 3.57
C GLU A 16 9.49 -13.10 3.25
N LEU A 17 8.32 -12.84 2.67
CA LEU A 17 7.78 -11.49 2.51
C LEU A 17 7.52 -10.82 3.87
N LYS A 18 6.96 -11.57 4.84
CA LYS A 18 6.78 -11.10 6.22
C LYS A 18 8.10 -10.87 6.96
N ASP A 19 9.14 -11.66 6.69
CA ASP A 19 10.46 -11.52 7.31
C ASP A 19 11.28 -10.38 6.68
N LYS A 20 11.16 -10.18 5.35
CA LYS A 20 11.71 -9.00 4.65
C LYS A 20 11.02 -7.71 5.08
N SER A 21 9.71 -7.73 5.33
CA SER A 21 8.98 -6.57 5.84
C SER A 21 9.32 -6.26 7.30
N SER A 22 9.66 -7.26 8.13
CA SER A 22 10.09 -7.02 9.51
C SER A 22 11.48 -6.37 9.63
N HIS A 23 12.34 -6.53 8.63
CA HIS A 23 13.72 -6.02 8.64
C HIS A 23 13.91 -4.67 7.94
N LYS A 24 13.06 -4.30 6.97
CA LYS A 24 13.16 -2.99 6.29
C LYS A 24 12.43 -1.84 7.00
N GLY A 25 11.38 -2.10 7.77
CA GLY A 25 10.40 -1.06 8.14
C GLY A 25 10.36 -0.61 9.60
N ILE A 26 11.44 -0.08 10.18
CA ILE A 26 11.32 0.61 11.49
C ILE A 26 10.66 2.00 11.32
N HIS A 27 10.75 2.60 10.13
CA HIS A 27 10.38 4.00 9.91
C HIS A 27 9.65 4.22 8.57
N PHE A 28 8.32 4.21 8.62
CA PHE A 28 7.42 4.48 7.48
C PHE A 28 7.83 5.69 6.62
N GLU A 29 8.29 6.77 7.26
CA GLU A 29 8.67 7.99 6.55
C GLU A 29 9.97 7.81 5.74
N ASN A 30 10.91 6.98 6.21
CA ASN A 30 12.12 6.64 5.44
C ASN A 30 11.77 5.78 4.22
N ASP A 31 10.96 4.74 4.41
CA ASP A 31 10.57 3.85 3.32
C ASP A 31 9.74 4.59 2.25
N ALA A 32 8.92 5.55 2.69
CA ALA A 32 8.23 6.46 1.78
C ALA A 32 9.20 7.34 0.97
N VAL A 33 10.29 7.83 1.57
CA VAL A 33 11.33 8.57 0.83
C VAL A 33 12.03 7.67 -0.17
N ASP A 34 12.43 6.46 0.23
CA ASP A 34 13.11 5.51 -0.64
C ASP A 34 12.23 5.17 -1.87
N ALA A 35 10.95 4.83 -1.64
CA ALA A 35 9.99 4.58 -2.72
C ALA A 35 9.79 5.80 -3.62
N LEU A 36 9.74 7.01 -3.06
CA LEU A 36 9.63 8.24 -3.83
C LEU A 36 10.88 8.53 -4.66
N GLN A 37 12.07 8.24 -4.12
CA GLN A 37 13.33 8.45 -4.81
C GLN A 37 13.42 7.55 -6.04
N ASP A 38 13.06 6.26 -5.89
CA ASP A 38 13.01 5.31 -7.01
C ASP A 38 12.09 5.82 -8.14
N ILE A 39 10.94 6.39 -7.80
CA ILE A 39 10.00 6.95 -8.77
C ILE A 39 10.55 8.23 -9.40
N ALA A 40 11.10 9.13 -8.58
CA ALA A 40 11.60 10.44 -9.01
C ALA A 40 12.82 10.30 -9.95
N ASP A 41 13.72 9.36 -9.67
CA ASP A 41 14.90 9.08 -10.48
C ASP A 41 14.53 8.70 -11.93
N VAL A 42 13.46 7.92 -12.09
CA VAL A 42 12.93 7.54 -13.42
C VAL A 42 12.30 8.75 -14.13
N LEU A 43 11.66 9.65 -13.38
CA LEU A 43 10.95 10.81 -13.93
C LEU A 43 11.84 12.03 -14.15
N GLY A 44 13.07 12.02 -13.62
CA GLY A 44 14.00 13.14 -13.61
C GLY A 44 13.62 14.25 -12.63
N ASP A 45 12.86 13.93 -11.59
CA ASP A 45 12.45 14.86 -10.54
C ASP A 45 13.39 14.73 -9.31
N ARG A 46 13.26 15.62 -8.32
CA ARG A 46 14.08 15.59 -7.10
C ARG A 46 13.22 15.43 -5.85
N ILE A 47 13.65 14.61 -4.90
CA ILE A 47 13.06 14.52 -3.55
C ILE A 47 13.89 15.36 -2.57
N GLU A 48 13.21 16.17 -1.77
CA GLU A 48 13.79 16.89 -0.63
C GLU A 48 13.07 16.42 0.65
N HIS A 49 13.81 16.18 1.74
CA HIS A 49 13.22 15.86 3.03
C HIS A 49 14.00 16.48 4.18
N THR A 50 13.32 16.89 5.25
CA THR A 50 13.97 17.48 6.43
C THR A 50 14.30 16.40 7.47
N GLY A 51 15.32 15.57 7.20
CA GLY A 51 15.81 14.57 8.17
C GLY A 51 17.29 14.24 7.97
N GLY A 52 18.11 14.43 9.01
CA GLY A 52 19.44 13.82 9.14
C GLY A 52 20.66 14.58 8.56
N SER A 53 20.89 15.85 8.90
CA SER A 53 22.20 16.50 8.72
C SER A 53 22.96 16.57 10.04
N GLY A 54 23.47 15.43 10.52
CA GLY A 54 24.36 15.38 11.68
C GLY A 54 25.24 14.14 11.64
N GLU A 55 26.55 14.32 11.70
CA GLU A 55 27.51 13.22 11.86
C GLU A 55 27.18 12.47 13.17
N GLY A 56 26.68 11.25 13.04
CA GLY A 56 26.23 10.40 14.16
C GLY A 56 24.71 10.22 14.31
N ALA A 57 23.88 10.73 13.40
CA ALA A 57 22.43 10.58 13.49
C ALA A 57 21.96 9.16 13.12
N SER A 58 21.62 8.37 14.14
CA SER A 58 20.82 7.14 13.99
C SER A 58 19.51 7.46 13.26
N ARG A 59 19.38 7.02 11.98
CA ARG A 59 18.21 7.03 11.06
C ARG A 59 17.01 7.87 11.53
N SER A 60 17.27 9.13 11.87
CA SER A 60 16.38 9.91 12.72
C SER A 60 15.23 10.43 11.88
N LYS A 61 14.00 10.13 12.32
CA LYS A 61 12.70 10.64 11.86
C LYS A 61 12.81 11.62 10.68
N VAL A 62 12.44 11.14 9.50
CA VAL A 62 12.30 11.99 8.32
C VAL A 62 11.22 13.01 8.64
N GLY A 63 11.54 14.29 8.52
CA GLY A 63 10.53 15.33 8.59
C GLY A 63 9.64 15.30 7.35
N ASP A 64 9.22 16.48 6.93
CA ASP A 64 8.32 16.58 5.80
C ASP A 64 9.05 16.35 4.46
N ILE A 65 8.37 15.73 3.51
CA ILE A 65 8.92 15.36 2.21
C ILE A 65 8.37 16.32 1.15
N VAL A 66 9.19 16.70 0.17
CA VAL A 66 8.81 17.53 -0.97
C VAL A 66 9.30 16.87 -2.24
N ILE A 67 8.38 16.68 -3.19
CA ILE A 67 8.73 16.36 -4.56
C ILE A 67 8.91 17.67 -5.32
N VAL A 68 10.05 17.81 -5.97
CA VAL A 68 10.38 18.91 -6.87
C VAL A 68 10.31 18.40 -8.31
N ILE A 69 9.28 18.81 -9.03
CA ILE A 69 9.05 18.41 -10.41
C ILE A 69 9.96 19.23 -11.32
N GLN A 70 10.73 18.52 -12.16
CA GLN A 70 11.60 19.14 -13.15
C GLN A 70 11.10 18.76 -14.55
N HIS A 71 10.72 19.77 -15.34
CA HIS A 71 10.31 19.56 -16.72
C HIS A 71 10.76 20.72 -17.60
N GLN A 72 11.29 20.42 -18.77
CA GLN A 72 11.74 21.43 -19.73
C GLN A 72 10.54 22.28 -20.21
N GLY A 73 10.72 23.60 -20.28
CA GLY A 73 9.67 24.52 -20.71
C GLY A 73 8.61 24.86 -19.64
N VAL A 74 8.83 24.42 -18.40
CA VAL A 74 7.91 24.65 -17.27
C VAL A 74 8.71 25.14 -16.06
N PRO A 75 8.22 26.12 -15.29
CA PRO A 75 8.84 26.46 -14.01
C PRO A 75 8.90 25.26 -13.07
N GLU A 76 9.84 25.29 -12.13
CA GLU A 76 9.89 24.31 -11.04
C GLU A 76 8.56 24.33 -10.27
N MET A 77 8.00 23.15 -10.03
CA MET A 77 6.77 22.99 -9.25
C MET A 77 7.00 22.00 -8.13
N ARG A 78 6.27 22.16 -7.03
CA ARG A 78 6.52 21.40 -5.79
C ARG A 78 5.23 20.71 -5.33
N ILE A 79 5.36 19.47 -4.86
CA ILE A 79 4.32 18.72 -4.17
C ILE A 79 4.78 18.46 -2.73
N ALA A 80 4.01 18.91 -1.75
CA ALA A 80 4.30 18.64 -0.34
C ALA A 80 3.72 17.29 0.07
N ILE A 81 4.47 16.51 0.86
CA ILE A 81 4.01 15.22 1.38
C ILE A 81 4.08 15.22 2.90
N GLU A 82 2.94 14.96 3.52
CA GLU A 82 2.81 14.67 4.94
C GLU A 82 2.69 13.16 5.11
N ALA A 83 3.77 12.50 5.54
CA ALA A 83 3.76 11.06 5.82
C ALA A 83 3.41 10.81 7.30
N LYS A 84 2.49 9.88 7.56
CA LYS A 84 2.05 9.53 8.90
C LYS A 84 2.06 8.02 9.14
N ALA A 85 3.00 7.58 9.97
CA ALA A 85 3.16 6.19 10.39
C ALA A 85 2.10 5.68 11.39
N GLY A 86 1.15 6.52 11.80
CA GLY A 86 0.24 6.22 12.91
C GLY A 86 -1.17 6.73 12.68
N SER A 87 -2.08 6.37 13.59
CA SER A 87 -3.48 6.79 13.52
C SER A 87 -3.63 8.31 13.54
N ILE A 88 -4.37 8.82 12.56
CA ILE A 88 -4.74 10.23 12.44
C ILE A 88 -6.11 10.32 11.79
N SER A 89 -6.91 11.30 12.21
CA SER A 89 -8.18 11.55 11.51
C SER A 89 -7.92 12.15 10.13
N ARG A 90 -8.73 11.75 9.14
CA ARG A 90 -8.65 12.31 7.77
C ARG A 90 -8.66 13.83 7.77
N LYS A 91 -9.54 14.45 8.57
CA LYS A 91 -9.64 15.91 8.70
C LYS A 91 -8.31 16.52 9.17
N LYS A 92 -7.66 15.93 10.18
CA LYS A 92 -6.40 16.44 10.70
C LYS A 92 -5.25 16.24 9.72
N LEU A 93 -5.21 15.10 9.03
CA LEU A 93 -4.22 14.85 7.99
C LEU A 93 -4.35 15.88 6.85
N ILE A 94 -5.56 16.16 6.38
CA ILE A 94 -5.81 17.20 5.36
C ILE A 94 -5.33 18.58 5.84
N GLU A 95 -5.58 18.93 7.10
CA GLU A 95 -5.10 20.18 7.69
C GLU A 95 -3.57 20.27 7.67
N GLN A 96 -2.88 19.20 8.07
CA GLN A 96 -1.42 19.13 8.01
C GLN A 96 -0.90 19.23 6.57
N VAL A 97 -1.52 18.52 5.62
CA VAL A 97 -1.17 18.61 4.20
C VAL A 97 -1.30 20.05 3.70
N ARG A 98 -2.40 20.75 3.99
CA ARG A 98 -2.59 22.15 3.57
C ARG A 98 -1.56 23.09 4.18
N ASN A 99 -1.21 22.87 5.45
CA ASN A 99 -0.14 23.62 6.10
C ASN A 99 1.21 23.33 5.44
N GLY A 100 1.49 22.06 5.13
CA GLY A 100 2.69 21.64 4.44
C GLY A 100 2.81 22.26 3.04
N VAL A 101 1.70 22.30 2.28
CA VAL A 101 1.64 22.95 0.97
C VAL A 101 2.05 24.42 1.07
N THR A 102 1.46 25.14 2.01
CA THR A 102 1.79 26.56 2.26
C THR A 102 3.24 26.74 2.69
N ASN A 103 3.68 25.98 3.70
CA ASN A 103 5.01 26.12 4.30
C ASN A 103 6.16 25.77 3.35
N ARG A 104 5.90 24.94 2.33
CA ARG A 104 6.90 24.43 1.38
C ARG A 104 6.83 25.08 0.02
N ASN A 105 5.99 26.11 -0.13
CA ASN A 105 5.70 26.75 -1.40
C ASN A 105 5.33 25.72 -2.49
N ALA A 106 4.51 24.74 -2.10
CA ALA A 106 4.02 23.70 -3.00
C ALA A 106 2.69 24.11 -3.62
N VAL A 107 2.39 23.51 -4.77
CA VAL A 107 1.15 23.76 -5.53
C VAL A 107 0.07 22.75 -5.16
N ARG A 108 0.48 21.55 -4.77
CA ARG A 108 -0.36 20.39 -4.44
C ARG A 108 0.24 19.64 -3.25
N GLY A 109 -0.57 18.83 -2.58
CA GLY A 109 -0.15 18.07 -1.40
C GLY A 109 -0.68 16.64 -1.38
N ILE A 110 0.10 15.74 -0.78
CA ILE A 110 -0.24 14.34 -0.56
C ILE A 110 -0.15 14.05 0.94
N GLY A 111 -1.24 13.57 1.54
CA GLY A 111 -1.23 12.96 2.87
C GLY A 111 -1.04 11.46 2.73
N LEU A 112 0.11 10.94 3.12
CA LEU A 112 0.47 9.54 3.01
C LEU A 112 0.35 8.85 4.36
N MET A 113 -0.36 7.74 4.43
CA MET A 113 -0.49 6.95 5.64
C MET A 113 -0.51 5.45 5.36
N ASP A 114 -0.17 4.66 6.37
CA ASP A 114 -0.33 3.21 6.31
C ASP A 114 -1.84 2.85 6.28
N ARG A 115 -2.21 2.01 5.32
CA ARG A 115 -3.57 1.55 5.06
C ARG A 115 -4.23 0.96 6.31
N LYS A 116 -3.47 0.33 7.21
CA LYS A 116 -4.02 -0.26 8.44
C LYS A 116 -4.63 0.76 9.39
N TYR A 117 -4.24 2.03 9.30
CA TYR A 117 -4.80 3.13 10.09
C TYR A 117 -5.94 3.88 9.38
N MET A 118 -6.20 3.58 8.12
CA MET A 118 -7.33 4.14 7.39
C MET A 118 -8.63 3.42 7.75
N GLY A 119 -9.76 4.13 7.67
CA GLY A 119 -11.07 3.51 7.85
C GLY A 119 -11.30 2.41 6.81
N LYS A 120 -11.94 1.30 7.21
CA LYS A 120 -12.20 0.15 6.31
C LYS A 120 -12.98 0.55 5.05
N THR A 121 -13.91 1.49 5.18
CA THR A 121 -14.74 2.01 4.07
C THR A 121 -14.08 3.12 3.27
N GLN A 122 -12.91 3.61 3.68
CA GLN A 122 -12.20 4.66 2.96
C GLN A 122 -11.44 4.05 1.79
N HIS A 123 -11.59 4.66 0.61
CA HIS A 123 -10.74 4.39 -0.54
C HIS A 123 -9.29 4.76 -0.22
N VAL A 124 -8.34 3.99 -0.76
CA VAL A 124 -6.92 4.29 -0.57
C VAL A 124 -6.50 5.59 -1.20
N LEU A 125 -7.26 6.10 -2.16
CA LEU A 125 -6.94 7.30 -2.93
C LEU A 125 -8.18 8.15 -2.83
N GLY A 126 -8.09 9.19 -2.01
CA GLY A 126 -9.15 10.16 -1.82
C GLY A 126 -8.67 11.54 -2.25
N GLN A 127 -9.45 12.21 -3.10
CA GLN A 127 -9.18 13.59 -3.49
C GLN A 127 -9.87 14.57 -2.51
N GLU A 128 -9.18 15.64 -2.16
CA GLU A 128 -9.60 16.68 -1.22
C GLU A 128 -9.25 18.07 -1.78
N GLY A 129 -10.09 18.52 -2.73
CA GLY A 129 -9.77 19.66 -3.59
C GLY A 129 -8.58 19.32 -4.48
N GLU A 130 -7.53 20.12 -4.38
CA GLU A 130 -6.27 19.92 -5.11
C GLU A 130 -5.32 18.92 -4.42
N ASN A 131 -5.61 18.50 -3.20
CA ASN A 131 -4.75 17.58 -2.45
C ASN A 131 -5.28 16.14 -2.49
N TYR A 132 -4.41 15.20 -2.19
CA TYR A 132 -4.75 13.78 -2.14
C TYR A 132 -4.42 13.18 -0.79
N ILE A 133 -5.26 12.26 -0.32
CA ILE A 133 -5.00 11.41 0.83
C ILE A 133 -4.84 9.99 0.31
N ILE A 134 -3.69 9.39 0.62
CA ILE A 134 -3.32 8.08 0.13
C ILE A 134 -3.00 7.09 1.26
N GLY A 135 -3.46 5.85 1.07
CA GLY A 135 -3.14 4.70 1.89
C GLY A 135 -2.24 3.74 1.15
N VAL A 136 -1.13 3.33 1.76
CA VAL A 136 -0.22 2.31 1.23
C VAL A 136 -0.21 1.09 2.14
N ASP A 137 -0.08 -0.11 1.58
CA ASP A 137 0.09 -1.31 2.38
C ASP A 137 1.57 -1.48 2.71
N TRP A 138 2.00 -0.79 3.76
CA TRP A 138 3.41 -0.71 4.14
C TRP A 138 3.98 -2.07 4.54
N ALA A 139 3.16 -2.95 5.14
CA ALA A 139 3.59 -4.29 5.54
C ALA A 139 3.94 -5.18 4.33
N GLU A 140 3.38 -4.87 3.16
CA GLU A 140 3.57 -5.60 1.91
C GLU A 140 4.45 -4.82 0.90
N ASP A 141 5.11 -3.74 1.35
CA ASP A 141 5.92 -2.85 0.50
C ASP A 141 5.16 -2.31 -0.73
N ASP A 142 3.83 -2.15 -0.60
CA ASP A 142 2.96 -1.74 -1.71
C ASP A 142 2.73 -0.22 -1.71
N PHE A 143 3.61 0.48 -2.42
CA PHE A 143 3.54 1.91 -2.67
C PHE A 143 2.86 2.28 -4.00
N LEU A 144 2.15 1.36 -4.67
CA LEU A 144 1.54 1.61 -5.98
C LEU A 144 0.58 2.82 -5.97
N ALA A 145 -0.20 2.98 -4.90
CA ALA A 145 -1.11 4.12 -4.76
C ALA A 145 -0.35 5.47 -4.68
N LEU A 146 0.84 5.48 -4.08
CA LEU A 146 1.73 6.65 -4.04
C LEU A 146 2.28 6.95 -5.43
N GLU A 147 2.78 5.93 -6.15
CA GLU A 147 3.29 6.10 -7.51
C GLU A 147 2.23 6.66 -8.46
N VAL A 148 1.05 6.03 -8.48
CA VAL A 148 -0.07 6.48 -9.35
C VAL A 148 -0.43 7.93 -9.05
N THR A 149 -0.53 8.29 -7.76
CA THR A 149 -0.91 9.65 -7.35
C THR A 149 0.15 10.67 -7.72
N TYR A 150 1.43 10.36 -7.48
CA TYR A 150 2.54 11.21 -7.85
C TYR A 150 2.58 11.43 -9.37
N ARG A 151 2.62 10.36 -10.17
CA ARG A 151 2.70 10.46 -11.64
C ARG A 151 1.51 11.20 -12.23
N MET A 152 0.33 11.02 -11.65
CA MET A 152 -0.87 11.75 -12.03
C MET A 152 -0.75 13.25 -11.72
N LEU A 153 -0.43 13.62 -10.47
CA LEU A 153 -0.26 15.02 -10.08
C LEU A 153 0.80 15.70 -10.93
N ARG A 154 1.93 15.03 -11.16
CA ARG A 154 2.99 15.50 -12.05
C ARG A 154 2.46 15.81 -13.45
N SER A 155 1.72 14.87 -14.04
CA SER A 155 1.18 15.02 -15.40
C SER A 155 0.18 16.18 -15.51
N ILE A 156 -0.72 16.32 -14.53
CA ILE A 156 -1.70 17.42 -14.47
C ILE A 156 -0.98 18.76 -14.35
N MET A 157 -0.04 18.87 -13.42
CA MET A 157 0.69 20.12 -13.16
C MET A 157 1.53 20.55 -14.37
N ILE A 158 2.21 19.62 -15.04
CA ILE A 158 2.96 19.90 -16.27
C ILE A 158 2.01 20.37 -17.39
N ALA A 159 0.89 19.67 -17.59
CA ALA A 159 -0.09 20.02 -18.61
C ALA A 159 -0.70 21.42 -18.37
N GLU A 160 -1.07 21.73 -17.13
CA GLU A 160 -1.59 23.04 -16.72
C GLU A 160 -0.58 24.16 -17.01
N ALA A 161 0.68 23.97 -16.64
CA ALA A 161 1.70 24.99 -16.80
C ALA A 161 2.14 25.18 -18.26
N LEU A 162 2.21 24.11 -19.06
CA LEU A 162 2.47 24.23 -20.50
C LEU A 162 1.34 24.97 -21.24
N ARG A 163 0.09 24.76 -20.82
CA ARG A 163 -1.08 25.50 -21.33
C ARG A 163 -1.00 26.98 -20.96
N MET A 164 -0.61 27.32 -19.73
CA MET A 164 -0.41 28.71 -19.31
C MET A 164 0.68 29.42 -20.12
N ASN A 165 1.69 28.67 -20.58
CA ASN A 165 2.77 29.18 -21.44
C ASN A 165 2.39 29.28 -22.93
N GLY A 166 1.13 29.04 -23.30
CA GLY A 166 0.64 29.14 -24.69
C GLY A 166 1.02 27.96 -25.58
N THR A 167 1.40 26.83 -25.00
CA THR A 167 1.74 25.60 -25.74
C THR A 167 0.46 24.82 -26.05
N ASP A 168 -0.28 25.25 -27.07
CA ASP A 168 -1.61 24.70 -27.44
C ASP A 168 -1.57 23.30 -28.09
N THR A 169 -0.41 22.65 -28.15
CA THR A 169 -0.24 21.34 -28.82
C THR A 169 -0.52 20.13 -27.94
N ILE A 170 -0.86 20.32 -26.65
CA ILE A 170 -1.04 19.24 -25.68
C ILE A 170 -2.52 18.92 -25.53
N ASP A 171 -2.87 17.67 -25.84
CA ASP A 171 -4.22 17.13 -25.59
C ASP A 171 -4.40 16.81 -24.10
N VAL A 172 -4.68 17.85 -23.31
CA VAL A 172 -4.90 17.76 -21.86
C VAL A 172 -6.08 16.85 -21.53
N ASP A 173 -7.12 16.85 -22.37
CA ASP A 173 -8.32 16.02 -22.16
C ASP A 173 -7.99 14.53 -22.31
N ALA A 174 -7.17 14.17 -23.30
CA ALA A 174 -6.67 12.80 -23.44
C ALA A 174 -5.81 12.37 -22.25
N ILE A 175 -4.95 13.26 -21.73
CA ILE A 175 -4.15 13.00 -20.53
C ILE A 175 -5.07 12.76 -19.33
N GLN A 176 -6.01 13.67 -19.07
CA GLN A 176 -6.97 13.54 -17.96
C GLN A 176 -7.75 12.23 -18.04
N LYS A 177 -8.23 11.86 -19.23
CA LYS A 177 -8.94 10.59 -19.45
C LYS A 177 -8.09 9.37 -19.09
N ARG A 178 -6.80 9.36 -19.45
CA ARG A 178 -5.89 8.27 -19.10
C ARG A 178 -5.62 8.22 -17.59
N LEU A 179 -5.49 9.37 -16.94
CA LEU A 179 -5.28 9.45 -15.50
C LEU A 179 -6.49 8.99 -14.69
N GLU A 180 -7.70 9.33 -15.13
CA GLU A 180 -8.94 8.83 -14.51
C GLU A 180 -9.12 7.32 -14.72
N GLN A 181 -8.71 6.78 -15.88
CA GLN A 181 -8.68 5.33 -16.07
C GLN A 181 -7.68 4.66 -15.12
N ALA A 182 -6.47 5.22 -14.96
CA ALA A 182 -5.47 4.66 -14.03
C ALA A 182 -5.95 4.65 -12.57
N LYS A 183 -6.65 5.70 -12.13
CA LYS A 183 -7.34 5.73 -10.82
C LYS A 183 -8.37 4.63 -10.70
N THR A 184 -9.18 4.42 -11.74
CA THR A 184 -10.22 3.39 -11.79
C THR A 184 -9.60 2.00 -11.68
N ASP A 185 -8.57 1.72 -12.48
CA ASP A 185 -7.85 0.44 -12.50
C ASP A 185 -7.17 0.17 -11.15
N LEU A 186 -6.58 1.18 -10.52
CA LEU A 186 -6.04 1.08 -9.15
C LEU A 186 -7.13 0.65 -8.15
N GLY A 187 -8.32 1.25 -8.22
CA GLY A 187 -9.45 0.86 -7.38
C GLY A 187 -9.90 -0.60 -7.59
N MET A 188 -9.87 -1.08 -8.84
CA MET A 188 -10.16 -2.48 -9.16
C MET A 188 -9.10 -3.42 -8.58
N ILE A 189 -7.81 -3.12 -8.76
CA ILE A 189 -6.70 -3.90 -8.21
C ILE A 189 -6.87 -4.09 -6.70
N GLN A 190 -7.24 -3.03 -5.99
CA GLN A 190 -7.41 -3.11 -4.54
C GLN A 190 -8.63 -3.89 -4.11
N SER A 191 -9.72 -3.75 -4.84
CA SER A 191 -10.91 -4.56 -4.63
C SER A 191 -10.59 -6.04 -4.84
N MET A 192 -9.78 -6.37 -5.85
CA MET A 192 -9.31 -7.73 -6.11
C MET A 192 -8.38 -8.24 -5.00
N LYS A 193 -7.47 -7.41 -4.48
CA LYS A 193 -6.61 -7.77 -3.33
C LYS A 193 -7.47 -8.17 -2.12
N VAL A 194 -8.44 -7.32 -1.74
CA VAL A 194 -9.36 -7.60 -0.62
C VAL A 194 -10.16 -8.89 -0.82
N GLN A 195 -10.73 -9.07 -2.02
CA GLN A 195 -11.49 -10.29 -2.35
C GLN A 195 -10.61 -11.55 -2.28
N THR A 196 -9.37 -11.46 -2.75
CA THR A 196 -8.41 -12.56 -2.72
C THR A 196 -8.04 -12.93 -1.28
N THR A 197 -7.74 -11.94 -0.43
CA THR A 197 -7.47 -12.18 1.00
C THR A 197 -8.65 -12.85 1.70
N SER A 198 -9.88 -12.41 1.42
CA SER A 198 -11.08 -13.03 1.97
C SER A 198 -11.28 -14.47 1.50
N ALA A 199 -10.98 -14.75 0.23
CA ALA A 199 -11.06 -16.10 -0.32
C ALA A 199 -10.05 -17.04 0.35
N ILE A 200 -8.81 -16.58 0.55
CA ILE A 200 -7.77 -17.33 1.27
C ILE A 200 -8.25 -17.71 2.67
N GLY A 201 -8.73 -16.75 3.47
CA GLY A 201 -9.22 -17.03 4.83
C GLY A 201 -10.40 -18.00 4.87
N THR A 202 -11.25 -17.97 3.84
CA THR A 202 -12.35 -18.95 3.69
C THR A 202 -11.80 -20.35 3.43
N LEU A 203 -10.81 -20.49 2.54
CA LEU A 203 -10.19 -21.78 2.23
C LEU A 203 -9.42 -22.35 3.43
N GLU A 204 -8.72 -21.51 4.20
CA GLU A 204 -8.07 -21.90 5.46
C GLU A 204 -9.08 -22.46 6.47
N SER A 205 -10.25 -21.81 6.58
CA SER A 205 -11.33 -22.27 7.45
C SER A 205 -11.91 -23.62 7.00
N VAL A 206 -12.07 -23.82 5.69
CA VAL A 206 -12.50 -25.10 5.12
C VAL A 206 -11.50 -26.21 5.46
N ARG A 207 -10.20 -25.95 5.31
CA ARG A 207 -9.14 -26.91 5.66
C ARG A 207 -9.18 -27.29 7.13
N SER A 208 -9.26 -26.30 8.03
CA SER A 208 -9.37 -26.54 9.47
C SER A 208 -10.58 -27.42 9.83
N ASN A 209 -11.72 -27.18 9.17
CA ASN A 209 -12.92 -28.00 9.37
C ASN A 209 -12.74 -29.44 8.85
N MET A 210 -12.02 -29.64 7.74
CA MET A 210 -11.68 -30.98 7.25
C MET A 210 -10.81 -31.75 8.25
N ASP A 211 -9.80 -31.10 8.85
CA ASP A 211 -8.95 -31.73 9.87
C ASP A 211 -9.75 -32.15 11.11
N VAL A 212 -10.70 -31.30 11.53
CA VAL A 212 -11.62 -31.63 12.64
C VAL A 212 -12.51 -32.81 12.28
N MET A 213 -13.05 -32.85 11.06
CA MET A 213 -13.89 -33.96 10.58
C MET A 213 -13.10 -35.27 10.51
N GLU A 214 -11.87 -35.24 10.01
CA GLU A 214 -11.01 -36.42 9.96
C GLU A 214 -10.76 -36.98 11.36
N LYS A 215 -10.42 -36.13 12.33
CA LYS A 215 -10.24 -36.54 13.73
C LYS A 215 -11.49 -37.17 14.31
N LYS A 216 -12.67 -36.61 14.02
CA LYS A 216 -13.95 -37.19 14.46
C LYS A 216 -14.19 -38.57 13.85
N VAL A 217 -13.98 -38.73 12.55
CA VAL A 217 -14.13 -40.03 11.86
C VAL A 217 -13.18 -41.07 12.47
N ARG A 218 -11.90 -40.73 12.66
CA ARG A 218 -10.93 -41.63 13.31
C ARG A 218 -11.31 -41.98 14.75
N GLY A 219 -11.83 -41.02 15.50
CA GLY A 219 -12.35 -41.26 16.85
C GLY A 219 -13.50 -42.25 16.88
N GLN A 220 -14.49 -42.09 15.99
CA GLN A 220 -15.63 -43.01 15.86
C GLN A 220 -15.20 -44.43 15.47
N LEU A 221 -14.24 -44.56 14.55
CA LEU A 221 -13.68 -45.87 14.19
C LEU A 221 -12.97 -46.52 15.39
N SER A 222 -12.18 -45.75 16.14
CA SER A 222 -11.48 -46.26 17.33
C SER A 222 -12.44 -46.72 18.43
N GLU A 223 -13.53 -45.99 18.63
CA GLU A 223 -14.60 -46.33 19.58
C GLU A 223 -15.35 -47.61 19.15
N ALA A 224 -15.65 -47.76 17.86
CA ALA A 224 -16.25 -48.99 17.32
C ALA A 224 -15.32 -50.21 17.49
N GLU A 225 -14.02 -50.05 17.21
CA GLU A 225 -13.02 -51.10 17.44
C GLU A 225 -12.87 -51.48 18.91
N TYR A 226 -13.01 -50.51 19.82
CA TYR A 226 -13.00 -50.77 21.26
C TYR A 226 -14.21 -51.61 21.70
N LEU A 227 -15.42 -51.27 21.24
CA LEU A 227 -16.64 -52.02 21.55
C LEU A 227 -16.60 -53.48 21.08
N LEU A 228 -15.96 -53.75 19.93
CA LEU A 228 -15.80 -55.11 19.42
C LEU A 228 -14.84 -55.97 20.26
N ARG A 229 -13.93 -55.35 21.03
CA ARG A 229 -12.97 -56.07 21.88
C ARG A 229 -13.54 -56.43 23.25
N ASP A 230 -14.45 -55.62 23.78
CA ASP A 230 -15.08 -55.88 25.08
C ASP A 230 -16.12 -57.03 25.02
N ASP A 231 -16.65 -57.36 23.83
CA ASP A 231 -17.59 -58.49 23.61
C ASP A 231 -16.89 -59.87 23.56
N GLU A 232 -15.56 -59.95 23.41
CA GLU A 232 -14.80 -61.22 23.38
C GLU A 232 -14.36 -61.71 24.78
N GLY A 233 -14.79 -61.04 25.86
CA GLY A 233 -14.34 -61.28 27.24
C GLY A 233 -15.25 -62.11 28.16
N ASP A 234 -16.44 -62.50 27.72
CA ASP A 234 -17.49 -63.11 28.57
C ASP A 234 -17.99 -64.50 28.08
N GLU A 235 -17.17 -65.28 27.37
CA GLU A 235 -17.42 -66.73 27.20
C GLU A 235 -16.42 -67.54 28.06
N GLU A 236 -17.02 -68.36 28.96
CA GLU A 236 -16.47 -69.18 30.05
C GLU A 236 -15.20 -70.00 29.78
#